data_AF-A0A959T235-F1
#
_entry.id   AF-A0A959T235-F1
#
_cell.length_a   1.000
_cell.length_b   1.000
_cell.length_c   1.000
_cell.angle_alpha   90.00
_cell.angle_beta   90.00
_cell.angle_gamma   90.00
#
_symmetry.space_group_name_H-M   'P 1'
#
loop_
_entity.id
_entity.type
_entity.pdbx_description
1 polymer ?
#
loop_
_entity_poly.entity_id
_entity_poly.type
_entity_poly.pdbx_seq_one_letter_code
_entity_poly.pdbx_strand_id
1 'polypeptide(L)' 'MLSKKIEKALNGQIETEAMSSQFYLAMASWAETEGLNGTAAFLYRHSDEERMHMLKLVR' A
#
# COMPACT_ATOMS: atom_id res chain seq x y z
N MET A 1 -6.83 -15.47 -21.82
CA MET A 1 -5.68 -15.33 -20.89
C MET A 1 -4.94 -14.05 -21.22
N LEU A 2 -4.43 -13.35 -20.20
CA LEU A 2 -3.57 -12.17 -20.40
C LEU A 2 -2.26 -12.58 -21.09
N SER A 3 -1.63 -11.64 -21.81
CA SER A 3 -0.29 -11.88 -22.34
C SER A 3 0.72 -11.94 -21.19
N LYS A 4 1.80 -12.71 -21.39
CA LYS A 4 2.85 -12.86 -20.35
C LYS A 4 3.50 -11.54 -19.95
N LYS A 5 3.56 -10.57 -20.87
CA LYS A 5 4.04 -9.21 -20.58
C LYS A 5 3.12 -8.48 -19.59
N ILE A 6 1.82 -8.53 -19.82
CA ILE A 6 0.83 -7.84 -18.97
C ILE A 6 0.71 -8.53 -17.62
N GLU A 7 0.66 -9.87 -17.60
CA GLU A 7 0.65 -10.66 -16.36
C GLU A 7 1.85 -10.33 -15.46
N LYS A 8 3.06 -10.26 -16.03
CA LYS A 8 4.27 -9.88 -15.29
C LYS A 8 4.18 -8.45 -14.74
N ALA A 9 3.66 -7.50 -15.52
CA ALA A 9 3.51 -6.12 -15.08
C ALA A 9 2.50 -5.99 -13.92
N LEU A 10 1.37 -6.70 -14.00
CA LEU A 10 0.36 -6.71 -12.93
C LEU A 10 0.90 -7.32 -11.63
N ASN A 11 1.66 -8.42 -11.72
CA ASN A 11 2.30 -8.99 -10.54
C ASN A 11 3.31 -8.03 -9.89
N GLY A 12 4.09 -7.31 -10.70
CA GLY A 12 4.99 -6.26 -10.19
C GLY A 12 4.22 -5.09 -9.55
N GLN A 13 3.07 -4.72 -10.11
CA GLN A 13 2.22 -3.68 -9.51
C GLN A 13 1.65 -4.15 -8.17
N ILE A 14 1.16 -5.40 -8.07
CA ILE A 14 0.67 -5.99 -6.82
C ILE A 14 1.74 -5.90 -5.72
N GLU A 15 3.00 -6.26 -6.03
CA GLU A 15 4.12 -6.14 -5.09
C GLU A 15 4.36 -4.69 -4.67
N THR A 16 4.30 -3.76 -5.62
CA THR A 16 4.49 -2.33 -5.37
C THR A 16 3.42 -1.76 -4.43
N GLU A 17 2.14 -2.08 -4.66
CA GLU A 17 1.05 -1.62 -3.79
C GLU A 17 1.15 -2.25 -2.38
N ALA A 18 1.52 -3.54 -2.31
CA ALA A 18 1.72 -4.22 -1.03
C ALA A 18 2.84 -3.56 -0.21
N MET A 19 3.98 -3.27 -0.85
CA MET A 19 5.11 -2.59 -0.23
C MET A 19 4.74 -1.16 0.20
N SER A 20 3.98 -0.43 -0.63
CA SER A 20 3.52 0.93 -0.32
C SER A 20 2.59 0.94 0.90
N SER A 21 1.67 -0.02 0.99
CA SER A 21 0.83 -0.22 2.18
C SER A 21 1.65 -0.42 3.45
N GLN A 22 2.68 -1.27 3.43
CA GLN A 22 3.55 -1.49 4.58
C GLN A 22 4.41 -0.26 4.90
N PHE A 23 4.85 0.48 3.89
CA PHE A 23 5.65 1.69 4.08
C PHE A 23 4.84 2.78 4.80
N TYR A 24 3.61 3.05 4.34
CA TYR A 24 2.74 4.01 5.03
C TYR A 24 2.36 3.55 6.44
N LEU A 25 2.19 2.24 6.67
CA LEU A 25 1.94 1.70 8.00
C LEU A 25 3.11 1.99 8.96
N ALA A 26 4.34 1.78 8.51
CA ALA A 26 5.54 2.07 9.29
C ALA A 26 5.67 3.58 9.58
N MET A 27 5.40 4.43 8.58
CA MET A 27 5.40 5.88 8.77
C MET A 27 4.31 6.34 9.74
N ALA A 28 3.12 5.73 9.68
CA ALA A 28 2.02 6.03 10.59
C ALA A 28 2.39 5.70 12.03
N SER A 29 2.95 4.50 12.24
CA SER A 29 3.45 4.05 13.55
C SER A 29 4.51 4.99 14.10
N TRP A 30 5.49 5.41 13.28
CA TRP A 30 6.48 6.40 13.68
C TRP A 30 5.85 7.76 14.04
N ALA A 31 4.97 8.29 13.20
CA ALA A 31 4.33 9.58 13.42
C ALA A 31 3.50 9.60 14.72
N GLU A 32 2.87 8.48 15.08
CA GLU A 32 2.15 8.31 16.33
C GLU A 32 3.09 8.39 17.55
N THR A 33 4.28 7.76 17.47
CA THR A 33 5.28 7.83 18.55
C THR A 33 5.86 9.24 18.76
N GLU A 34 5.86 10.07 17.71
CA GLU A 34 6.27 11.48 17.76
C GLU A 34 5.13 12.42 18.19
N GLY A 35 3.94 11.90 18.49
CA GLY A 35 2.76 12.71 18.87
C GLY A 35 2.10 13.44 17.70
N LEU A 36 2.46 13.12 16.45
CA LEU A 36 1.90 13.71 15.23
C LEU A 36 0.60 12.99 14.82
N ASN A 37 -0.37 12.96 15.73
CA ASN A 37 -1.57 12.10 15.62
C ASN A 37 -2.40 12.32 14.34
N GLY A 38 -2.49 13.57 13.84
CA GLY A 38 -3.18 13.86 12.59
C GLY A 38 -2.48 13.26 11.36
N THR A 39 -1.15 13.32 11.34
CA THR A 39 -0.31 12.71 10.30
C THR A 39 -0.39 11.19 10.38
N ALA A 40 -0.32 10.61 11.58
CA ALA A 40 -0.47 9.17 11.78
C ALA A 40 -1.82 8.68 11.25
N ALA A 41 -2.93 9.34 11.60
CA ALA A 41 -4.26 8.99 11.12
C ALA A 41 -4.41 9.10 9.58
N PHE A 42 -3.76 10.08 8.95
CA PHE A 42 -3.70 10.18 7.49
C PHE A 42 -2.95 8.98 6.88
N LEU A 43 -1.76 8.66 7.41
CA LEU A 43 -0.92 7.58 6.91
C LEU A 43 -1.51 6.19 7.13
N TYR A 44 -2.16 5.93 8.26
CA TYR A 44 -2.90 4.68 8.49
C TYR A 44 -4.00 4.49 7.42
N ARG A 45 -4.73 5.55 7.10
CA ARG A 45 -5.77 5.49 6.05
C ARG A 45 -5.18 5.22 4.67
N HIS A 46 -4.04 5.85 4.35
CA HIS A 46 -3.34 5.62 3.08
C HIS A 46 -2.78 4.20 2.99
N SER A 47 -2.29 3.63 4.09
CA SER A 47 -1.89 2.22 4.14
C SER A 47 -3.04 1.28 3.74
N ASP A 48 -4.26 1.56 4.22
CA ASP A 48 -5.45 0.80 3.83
C ASP A 48 -5.84 1.03 2.37
N GLU A 49 -5.71 2.25 1.84
CA GLU A 49 -5.97 2.56 0.42
C GLU A 49 -5.04 1.77 -0.50
N GLU A 50 -3.73 1.73 -0.24
CA GLU A 50 -2.79 0.95 -1.05
C GLU A 50 -3.04 -0.57 -0.93
N ARG A 51 -3.46 -1.04 0.25
CA ARG A 51 -3.90 -2.43 0.41
C ARG A 51 -5.12 -2.74 -0.46
N MET A 52 -6.06 -1.79 -0.59
CA MET A 52 -7.21 -1.93 -1.47
C MET A 52 -6.81 -1.88 -2.95
N HIS A 53 -5.83 -1.06 -3.34
CA HIS A 53 -5.27 -1.05 -4.70
C HIS A 53 -4.68 -2.41 -5.07
N MET A 54 -3.85 -2.99 -4.18
CA MET A 54 -3.31 -4.34 -4.35
C MET A 54 -4.42 -5.37 -4.55
N LEU A 55 -5.42 -5.39 -3.65
CA LEU A 55 -6.52 -6.37 -3.70
C LEU A 55 -7.37 -6.26 -4.97
N LYS A 56 -7.50 -5.06 -5.55
CA LYS A 56 -8.22 -4.84 -6.80
C LYS A 56 -7.53 -5.46 -8.02
N LEU A 57 -6.21 -5.65 -7.97
CA LEU A 57 -5.45 -6.27 -9.06
C LEU A 57 -5.41 -7.81 -8.93
N VAL A 58 -5.57 -8.32 -7.71
CA VAL A 58 -5.59 -9.78 -7.42
C VAL A 58 -6.98 -10.40 -7.69
N ARG A 59 -8.05 -9.67 -7.42
CA ARG A 59 -9.45 -10.12 -7.53
C ARG A 59 -10.05 -9.80 -8.89
#